data_AF-I5BV69-F1
#
_entry.id   AF-I5BV69-F1
#
_cell.length_a   1.000
_cell.length_b   1.000
_cell.length_c   1.000
_cell.angle_alpha   90.00
_cell.angle_beta   90.00
_cell.angle_gamma   90.00
#
_symmetry.space_group_name_H-M   'P 1'
#
loop_
_entity.id
_entity.type
_entity.pdbx_description
1 polymer ?
#
loop_
_entity_poly.entity_id
_entity_poly.type
_entity_poly.pdbx_seq_one_letter_code
_entity_poly.pdbx_strand_id
1 'polypeptide(L)'
;MLMVYLGPRRHEVAGLSVNDIVETGNGWAINIRPNKYRSLKNANSIRLLPVPDEVLRLNFIDYVEAIKSSGYDMLFPELFAKTRQADVGDRFYKDFVPKLHQHLRDSERWNRVLHALRHGLADTLKQELVHPSIISDIAGRLNSDETSMRYTNRAGLNVIKDALAKYPVITSHLEPRSIELLPWVAANETAPWEGQSKRERLRHARRLRSATKPC
;
A
#
# COMPACT_ATOMS: atom_id res chain seq x y z
N MET A 1 -4.08 -4.63 2.58
CA MET A 1 -4.52 -5.42 1.41
C MET A 1 -3.75 -5.10 0.14
N LEU A 2 -3.66 -3.84 -0.29
CA LEU A 2 -2.87 -3.46 -1.49
C LEU A 2 -1.43 -4.03 -1.49
N MET A 3 -0.74 -3.98 -0.34
CA MET A 3 0.63 -4.51 -0.23
C MET A 3 0.74 -6.02 -0.50
N VAL A 4 -0.28 -6.78 -0.16
CA VAL A 4 -0.29 -8.24 -0.32
C VAL A 4 -0.61 -8.60 -1.76
N TYR A 5 -1.73 -8.08 -2.28
CA TYR A 5 -2.24 -8.43 -3.60
C TYR A 5 -1.46 -7.80 -4.77
N LEU A 6 -0.68 -6.75 -4.54
CA LEU A 6 0.07 -6.06 -5.62
C LEU A 6 1.60 -6.05 -5.42
N GLY A 7 2.11 -6.41 -4.23
CA GLY A 7 3.54 -6.40 -3.91
C GLY A 7 4.30 -5.08 -4.18
N PRO A 8 3.71 -3.87 -4.08
CA PRO A 8 4.38 -2.61 -4.36
C PRO A 8 5.48 -2.31 -3.34
N ARG A 9 6.37 -1.37 -3.66
CA ARG A 9 7.29 -0.84 -2.65
C ARG A 9 6.48 -0.04 -1.63
N ARG A 10 6.89 -0.06 -0.35
CA ARG A 10 6.17 0.63 0.73
C ARG A 10 5.83 2.09 0.42
N HIS A 11 6.80 2.82 -0.13
CA HIS A 11 6.67 4.24 -0.43
C HIS A 11 5.76 4.50 -1.65
N GLU A 12 5.57 3.51 -2.53
CA GLU A 12 4.65 3.61 -3.66
C GLU A 12 3.18 3.65 -3.18
N VAL A 13 2.82 2.84 -2.17
CA VAL A 13 1.46 2.83 -1.59
C VAL A 13 1.27 3.95 -0.58
N ALA A 14 2.23 4.14 0.31
CA ALA A 14 2.14 5.13 1.38
C ALA A 14 1.98 6.57 0.85
N GLY A 15 2.46 6.85 -0.37
CA GLY A 15 2.33 8.16 -1.01
C GLY A 15 1.29 8.22 -2.14
N LEU A 16 0.29 7.34 -2.15
CA LEU A 16 -0.80 7.45 -3.12
C LEU A 16 -1.63 8.72 -2.87
N SER A 17 -1.99 9.39 -3.95
CA SER A 17 -3.06 10.40 -3.96
C SER A 17 -4.38 9.74 -4.33
N VAL A 18 -5.51 10.31 -3.91
CA VAL A 18 -6.83 9.90 -4.42
C VAL A 18 -6.90 9.99 -5.95
N ASN A 19 -6.16 10.92 -6.55
CA ASN A 19 -6.05 11.09 -8.01
C ASN A 19 -5.17 10.03 -8.69
N ASP A 20 -4.49 9.17 -7.92
CA ASP A 20 -3.81 8.01 -8.48
C ASP A 20 -4.76 6.80 -8.61
N ILE A 21 -5.98 6.87 -8.08
CA ILE A 21 -7.02 5.86 -8.28
C ILE A 21 -7.87 6.30 -9.47
N VAL A 22 -7.84 5.53 -10.55
CA VAL A 22 -8.44 5.93 -11.84
C VAL A 22 -9.39 4.86 -12.33
N GLU A 23 -10.53 5.30 -12.88
CA GLU A 23 -11.44 4.43 -13.60
C GLU A 23 -10.92 4.23 -15.03
N THR A 24 -11.02 3.01 -15.53
CA THR A 24 -10.62 2.64 -16.90
C THR A 24 -11.74 1.83 -17.55
N GLY A 25 -11.65 1.60 -18.86
CA GLY A 25 -12.59 0.70 -19.55
C GLY A 25 -12.61 -0.74 -19.02
N ASN A 26 -11.62 -1.13 -18.19
CA ASN A 26 -11.51 -2.46 -17.59
C ASN A 26 -11.72 -2.46 -16.06
N GLY A 27 -12.31 -1.39 -15.53
CA GLY A 27 -12.52 -1.16 -14.09
C GLY A 27 -11.46 -0.27 -13.46
N TRP A 28 -11.39 -0.30 -12.13
CA TRP A 28 -10.51 0.57 -11.35
C TRP A 28 -9.05 0.15 -11.40
N ALA A 29 -8.16 1.14 -11.44
CA ALA A 29 -6.72 0.95 -11.46
C ALA A 29 -6.00 1.96 -10.55
N ILE A 30 -4.76 1.62 -10.17
CA ILE A 30 -3.84 2.42 -9.38
C ILE A 30 -2.69 2.85 -10.29
N ASN A 31 -2.55 4.16 -10.49
CA ASN A 31 -1.49 4.78 -11.26
C ASN A 31 -0.26 5.05 -10.37
N ILE A 32 0.70 4.13 -10.41
CA ILE A 32 1.98 4.32 -9.74
C ILE A 32 2.84 5.27 -10.59
N ARG A 33 2.78 6.58 -10.31
CA ARG A 33 3.60 7.64 -10.94
C ARG A 33 4.20 8.60 -9.90
N PRO A 34 5.22 9.43 -10.18
CA PRO A 34 5.59 10.51 -9.27
C PRO A 34 4.41 11.45 -9.03
N ASN A 35 4.26 11.95 -7.81
CA ASN A 35 3.23 12.92 -7.45
C ASN A 35 3.78 13.86 -6.36
N LYS A 36 2.92 14.71 -5.78
CA LYS A 36 3.30 15.66 -4.70
C LYS A 36 3.90 14.99 -3.45
N TYR A 37 3.55 13.74 -3.19
CA TYR A 37 3.83 13.03 -1.94
C TYR A 37 4.91 11.96 -2.06
N ARG A 38 5.22 11.50 -3.28
CA ARG A 38 6.26 10.50 -3.52
C ARG A 38 7.00 10.70 -4.82
N SER A 39 8.30 10.44 -4.75
CA SER A 39 9.13 10.17 -5.93
C SER A 39 9.16 8.66 -6.23
N LEU A 40 9.71 8.30 -7.39
CA LEU A 40 9.90 6.91 -7.79
C LEU A 40 11.38 6.60 -7.93
N LYS A 41 11.77 5.39 -7.52
CA LYS A 41 13.18 4.96 -7.51
C LYS A 41 13.78 4.93 -8.93
N ASN A 42 12.99 4.50 -9.92
CA ASN A 42 13.42 4.30 -11.31
C ASN A 42 12.24 4.55 -12.27
N ALA A 43 12.50 4.85 -13.54
CA ALA A 43 11.46 5.04 -14.56
C ALA A 43 10.50 3.83 -14.71
N ASN A 44 11.01 2.61 -14.50
CA ASN A 44 10.21 1.38 -14.53
C ASN A 44 9.30 1.18 -13.31
N SER A 45 9.39 2.03 -12.30
CA SER A 45 8.36 2.07 -11.25
C SER A 45 7.06 2.70 -11.77
N ILE A 46 7.11 3.52 -12.84
CA ILE A 46 5.90 4.12 -13.40
C ILE A 46 5.05 3.01 -13.99
N ARG A 47 3.83 2.75 -13.52
CA ARG A 47 2.96 1.68 -14.05
C ARG A 47 1.51 1.86 -13.63
N LEU A 48 0.62 1.24 -14.37
CA LEU A 48 -0.79 1.12 -14.02
C LEU A 48 -1.06 -0.31 -13.55
N LEU A 49 -1.67 -0.46 -12.37
CA LEU A 49 -2.03 -1.77 -11.80
C LEU A 49 -3.55 -1.82 -11.60
N PRO A 50 -4.23 -2.94 -11.88
CA PRO A 50 -5.65 -3.05 -11.58
C PRO A 50 -5.83 -3.07 -10.05
N VAL A 51 -6.93 -2.48 -9.56
CA VAL A 51 -7.32 -2.70 -8.16
C VAL A 51 -7.74 -4.17 -8.02
N PRO A 52 -7.18 -4.93 -7.07
CA PRO A 52 -7.56 -6.33 -6.88
C PRO A 52 -9.05 -6.47 -6.55
N ASP A 53 -9.70 -7.51 -7.08
CA ASP A 53 -11.15 -7.72 -6.88
C ASP A 53 -11.52 -7.85 -5.40
N GLU A 54 -10.68 -8.50 -4.59
CA GLU A 54 -10.87 -8.57 -3.13
C GLU A 54 -10.78 -7.21 -2.43
N VAL A 55 -10.01 -6.28 -2.98
CA VAL A 55 -9.91 -4.90 -2.45
C VAL A 55 -11.15 -4.10 -2.85
N LEU A 56 -11.66 -4.30 -4.08
CA LEU A 56 -12.94 -3.72 -4.51
C LEU A 56 -14.11 -4.25 -3.68
N ARG A 57 -14.18 -5.57 -3.47
CA ARG A 57 -15.21 -6.23 -2.65
C ARG A 57 -15.27 -5.67 -1.24
N LEU A 58 -14.12 -5.27 -0.67
CA LEU A 58 -14.01 -4.69 0.66
C LEU A 58 -14.16 -3.15 0.68
N ASN A 59 -14.93 -2.60 -0.28
CA ASN A 59 -15.34 -1.19 -0.33
C ASN A 59 -14.18 -0.18 -0.45
N PHE A 60 -13.10 -0.55 -1.13
CA PHE A 60 -11.96 0.37 -1.29
C PHE A 60 -12.32 1.65 -2.06
N ILE A 61 -13.21 1.59 -3.05
CA ILE A 61 -13.62 2.78 -3.80
C ILE A 61 -14.43 3.74 -2.91
N ASP A 62 -15.31 3.22 -2.06
CA ASP A 62 -16.02 4.03 -1.07
C ASP A 62 -15.05 4.72 -0.11
N TYR A 63 -13.95 4.05 0.25
CA TYR A 63 -12.88 4.66 1.05
C TYR A 63 -12.21 5.82 0.31
N VAL A 64 -11.87 5.63 -0.97
CA VAL A 64 -11.25 6.68 -1.80
C VAL A 64 -12.17 7.90 -1.88
N GLU A 65 -13.46 7.69 -2.14
CA GLU A 65 -14.45 8.78 -2.23
C GLU A 65 -14.70 9.45 -0.87
N ALA A 66 -14.69 8.71 0.24
CA ALA A 66 -14.80 9.28 1.57
C ALA A 66 -13.60 10.19 1.91
N ILE A 67 -12.37 9.76 1.57
CA ILE A 67 -11.16 10.56 1.76
C ILE A 67 -11.20 11.84 0.92
N LYS A 68 -11.59 11.71 -0.36
CA LYS A 68 -11.73 12.83 -1.29
C LYS A 68 -12.78 13.84 -0.81
N SER A 69 -13.93 13.34 -0.32
CA SER A 69 -15.02 14.17 0.24
C SER A 69 -14.61 14.89 1.52
N SER A 70 -13.70 14.30 2.30
CA SER A 70 -13.10 14.93 3.48
C SER A 70 -12.06 16.00 3.14
N GLY A 71 -11.78 16.23 1.85
CA GLY A 71 -10.89 17.30 1.38
C GLY A 71 -9.40 16.95 1.36
N TYR A 72 -9.04 15.66 1.47
CA TYR A 72 -7.66 15.23 1.36
C TYR A 72 -7.30 14.81 -0.07
N ASP A 73 -6.14 15.27 -0.55
CA ASP A 73 -5.53 14.75 -1.79
C ASP A 73 -4.73 13.47 -1.55
N MET A 74 -4.18 13.28 -0.34
CA MET A 74 -3.50 12.04 0.01
C MET A 74 -4.49 10.92 0.35
N LEU A 75 -4.29 9.73 -0.21
CA LEU A 75 -5.17 8.59 0.02
C LEU A 75 -5.11 8.04 1.45
N PHE A 76 -3.94 8.13 2.11
CA PHE A 76 -3.74 7.72 3.51
C PHE A 76 -3.28 8.91 4.37
N PRO A 77 -4.18 9.84 4.74
CA PRO A 77 -3.83 11.06 5.46
C PRO A 77 -3.04 10.82 6.76
N GLU A 78 -3.24 9.69 7.42
CA GLU A 78 -2.59 9.32 8.67
C GLU A 78 -1.07 9.11 8.55
N LEU A 79 -0.56 8.99 7.32
CA LEU A 79 0.87 8.81 7.05
C LEU A 79 1.61 10.13 6.83
N PHE A 80 0.90 11.25 6.74
CA PHE A 80 1.46 12.54 6.36
C PHE A 80 1.29 13.62 7.42
N ALA A 81 2.25 14.54 7.45
CA ALA A 81 2.23 15.74 8.27
C ALA A 81 2.11 16.97 7.36
N LYS A 82 1.12 17.83 7.60
CA LYS A 82 0.93 19.09 6.85
C LYS A 82 2.10 20.07 7.03
N THR A 83 2.79 20.02 8.17
CA THR A 83 3.79 20.99 8.64
C THR A 83 5.24 20.56 8.47
N ARG A 84 5.51 19.28 8.16
CA ARG A 84 6.88 18.78 8.00
C ARG A 84 6.97 17.70 6.94
N GLN A 85 7.98 17.77 6.07
CA GLN A 85 8.34 16.65 5.22
C GLN A 85 8.77 15.46 6.09
N ALA A 86 7.96 14.39 6.01
CA ALA A 86 8.26 13.09 6.58
C ALA A 86 8.19 12.06 5.45
N ASP A 87 9.08 11.07 5.48
CA ASP A 87 8.97 9.92 4.59
C ASP A 87 7.73 9.11 5.01
N VAL A 88 6.67 9.22 4.22
CA VAL A 88 5.38 8.54 4.44
C VAL A 88 5.55 7.01 4.52
N GLY A 89 6.51 6.45 3.78
CA GLY A 89 6.82 5.03 3.82
C GLY A 89 7.51 4.60 5.12
N ASP A 90 8.38 5.45 5.67
CA ASP A 90 8.99 5.23 6.98
C ASP A 90 7.97 5.38 8.12
N ARG A 91 7.06 6.36 8.02
CA ARG A 91 5.94 6.53 8.97
C ARG A 91 5.06 5.29 9.00
N PHE A 92 4.62 4.82 7.83
CA PHE A 92 3.85 3.60 7.70
C PHE A 92 4.59 2.41 8.34
N TYR A 93 5.87 2.23 8.01
CA TYR A 93 6.67 1.13 8.55
C TYR A 93 6.74 1.14 10.08
N LYS A 94 7.02 2.30 10.67
CA LYS A 94 7.13 2.49 12.13
C LYS A 94 5.81 2.29 12.86
N ASP A 95 4.68 2.57 12.23
CA ASP A 95 3.37 2.41 12.85
C ASP A 95 2.80 1.00 12.65
N PHE A 96 3.06 0.38 11.49
CA PHE A 96 2.50 -0.91 11.11
C PHE A 96 3.28 -2.10 11.67
N VAL A 97 4.61 -2.12 11.53
CA VAL A 97 5.43 -3.30 11.88
C VAL A 97 5.32 -3.69 13.35
N PRO A 98 5.39 -2.76 14.33
CA PRO A 98 5.23 -3.12 15.74
C PRO A 98 3.86 -3.73 16.05
N LYS A 99 2.79 -3.22 15.44
CA LYS A 99 1.43 -3.78 15.62
C LYS A 99 1.33 -5.18 15.02
N LEU A 100 1.94 -5.39 13.87
CA LEU A 100 1.97 -6.70 13.24
C LEU A 100 2.73 -7.71 14.09
N HIS A 101 3.91 -7.35 14.60
CA HIS A 101 4.72 -8.24 15.45
C HIS A 101 4.02 -8.65 16.75
N GLN A 102 3.11 -7.83 17.29
CA GLN A 102 2.29 -8.21 18.45
C GLN A 102 1.35 -9.40 18.17
N HIS A 103 1.02 -9.64 16.90
CA HIS A 103 0.09 -10.69 16.48
C HIS A 103 0.80 -11.86 15.78
N LEU A 104 2.12 -11.78 15.58
CA LEU A 104 2.91 -12.83 14.95
C LEU A 104 3.70 -13.60 16.01
N ARG A 105 3.62 -14.93 15.96
CA ARG A 105 4.32 -15.83 16.90
C ARG A 105 5.84 -15.84 16.72
N ASP A 106 6.36 -15.45 15.56
CA ASP A 106 7.78 -15.50 15.19
C ASP A 106 8.23 -14.15 14.60
N SER A 107 8.40 -13.16 15.48
CA SER A 107 8.72 -11.78 15.07
C SER A 107 10.06 -11.65 14.33
N GLU A 108 11.05 -12.51 14.62
CA GLU A 108 12.37 -12.47 13.98
C GLU A 108 12.30 -12.81 12.49
N ARG A 109 11.53 -13.84 12.12
CA ARG A 109 11.31 -14.22 10.72
C ARG A 109 10.59 -13.13 9.92
N TRP A 110 9.78 -12.31 10.60
CA TRP A 110 9.00 -11.23 9.99
C TRP A 110 9.64 -9.83 10.15
N ASN A 111 10.92 -9.75 10.53
CA ASN A 111 11.65 -8.48 10.60
C ASN A 111 11.71 -7.71 9.27
N ARG A 112 11.47 -8.39 8.14
CA ARG A 112 11.32 -7.76 6.80
C ARG A 112 9.98 -8.07 6.16
N VAL A 113 8.88 -8.01 6.92
CA VAL A 113 7.54 -8.40 6.44
C VAL A 113 7.12 -7.78 5.11
N LEU A 114 7.35 -6.48 4.90
CA LEU A 114 6.95 -5.82 3.64
C LEU A 114 7.75 -6.32 2.44
N HIS A 115 9.01 -6.71 2.65
CA HIS A 115 9.82 -7.35 1.64
C HIS A 115 9.33 -8.79 1.40
N ALA A 116 9.04 -9.53 2.47
CA ALA A 116 8.49 -10.87 2.39
C ALA A 116 7.15 -10.92 1.64
N LEU A 117 6.23 -9.97 1.88
CA LEU A 117 4.96 -9.87 1.14
C LEU A 117 5.20 -9.66 -0.37
N ARG A 118 6.10 -8.74 -0.71
CA ARG A 118 6.47 -8.47 -2.11
C ARG A 118 7.12 -9.66 -2.80
N HIS A 119 7.99 -10.39 -2.10
CA HIS A 119 8.60 -11.61 -2.64
C HIS A 119 7.59 -12.74 -2.73
N GLY A 120 6.76 -12.92 -1.71
CA GLY A 120 5.68 -13.90 -1.68
C GLY A 120 4.74 -13.77 -2.87
N LEU A 121 4.30 -12.54 -3.22
CA LEU A 121 3.50 -12.35 -4.43
C LEU A 121 4.23 -12.82 -5.69
N ALA A 122 5.48 -12.37 -5.90
CA ALA A 122 6.24 -12.74 -7.08
C ALA A 122 6.49 -14.25 -7.18
N ASP A 123 6.79 -14.89 -6.04
CA ASP A 123 7.05 -16.33 -5.97
C ASP A 123 5.76 -17.13 -6.22
N THR A 124 4.63 -16.72 -5.64
CA THR A 124 3.33 -17.34 -5.92
C THR A 124 2.97 -17.25 -7.40
N LEU A 125 3.05 -16.06 -8.01
CA LEU A 125 2.77 -15.90 -9.44
C LEU A 125 3.69 -16.73 -10.32
N LYS A 126 4.96 -16.90 -9.91
CA LYS A 126 5.91 -17.77 -10.60
C LYS A 126 5.49 -19.25 -10.52
N GLN A 127 5.00 -19.71 -9.37
CA GLN A 127 4.48 -21.08 -9.23
C GLN A 127 3.22 -21.30 -10.08
N GLU A 128 2.40 -20.26 -10.27
CA GLU A 128 1.23 -20.25 -11.15
C GLU A 128 1.58 -20.03 -12.64
N LEU A 129 2.85 -20.25 -13.00
CA LEU A 129 3.39 -20.17 -14.36
C LEU A 129 3.17 -18.81 -15.03
N VAL A 130 3.07 -17.72 -14.25
CA VAL A 130 3.06 -16.37 -14.81
C VAL A 130 4.45 -16.05 -15.35
N HIS A 131 4.50 -15.54 -16.59
CA HIS A 131 5.76 -15.24 -17.25
C HIS A 131 6.57 -14.21 -16.42
N PRO A 132 7.90 -14.39 -16.26
CA PRO A 132 8.74 -13.51 -15.45
C PRO A 132 8.66 -12.02 -15.86
N SER A 133 8.49 -11.72 -17.15
CA SER A 133 8.33 -10.33 -17.61
C SER A 133 7.05 -9.67 -17.06
N ILE A 134 5.94 -10.41 -16.96
CA ILE A 134 4.67 -9.90 -16.39
C ILE A 134 4.84 -9.68 -14.88
N ILE A 135 5.52 -10.60 -14.18
CA ILE A 135 5.83 -10.43 -12.75
C ILE A 135 6.70 -9.18 -12.53
N SER A 136 7.69 -8.94 -13.41
CA SER A 136 8.52 -7.73 -13.38
C SER A 136 7.73 -6.46 -13.65
N ASP A 137 6.79 -6.48 -14.60
CA ASP A 137 5.88 -5.37 -14.90
C ASP A 137 5.02 -5.04 -13.67
N ILE A 138 4.41 -6.04 -13.02
CA ILE A 138 3.65 -5.88 -11.77
C ILE A 138 4.52 -5.30 -10.67
N ALA A 139 5.72 -5.85 -10.49
CA ALA A 139 6.62 -5.45 -9.42
C ALA A 139 7.33 -4.11 -9.68
N GLY A 140 7.31 -3.58 -10.92
CA GLY A 140 8.11 -2.42 -11.31
C GLY A 140 9.62 -2.68 -11.12
N ARG A 141 10.11 -3.81 -11.65
CA ARG A 141 11.54 -4.18 -11.69
C ARG A 141 12.11 -3.87 -13.08
N LEU A 142 13.41 -3.61 -13.15
CA LEU A 142 14.14 -3.60 -14.41
C LEU A 142 14.27 -5.06 -14.87
N ASN A 143 13.83 -5.36 -16.09
CA ASN A 143 14.16 -6.64 -16.73
C ASN A 143 15.66 -6.63 -17.03
N SER A 144 16.38 -7.66 -16.58
CA SER A 144 17.82 -7.81 -16.82
C SER A 144 18.16 -8.16 -18.27
N ASP A 145 17.17 -8.58 -19.05
CA ASP A 145 17.37 -8.95 -20.45
C ASP A 145 17.35 -7.70 -21.34
N GLU A 146 18.50 -7.33 -21.89
CA GLU A 146 18.67 -6.27 -22.90
C GLU A 146 17.68 -6.43 -24.08
N THR A 147 17.32 -7.67 -24.41
CA THR A 147 16.43 -8.03 -25.52
C THR A 147 14.97 -7.64 -25.26
N SER A 148 14.48 -7.71 -24.01
CA SER A 148 13.10 -7.32 -23.66
C SER A 148 12.93 -5.80 -23.60
N MET A 149 14.00 -5.06 -23.35
CA MET A 149 13.96 -3.58 -23.29
C MET A 149 13.77 -2.91 -24.65
N ARG A 150 14.00 -3.61 -25.78
CA ARG A 150 13.97 -3.00 -27.12
C ARG A 150 12.73 -3.29 -27.97
N TYR A 151 11.89 -4.28 -27.63
CA TYR A 151 10.84 -4.73 -28.56
C TYR A 151 9.44 -5.00 -27.97
N THR A 152 9.24 -4.98 -26.65
CA THR A 152 7.93 -5.30 -26.07
C THR A 152 7.42 -4.20 -25.15
N ASN A 153 6.24 -3.67 -25.48
CA ASN A 153 5.46 -2.84 -24.57
C ASN A 153 5.12 -3.62 -23.30
N ARG A 154 4.95 -2.90 -22.18
CA ARG A 154 4.47 -3.50 -20.93
C ARG A 154 3.17 -4.24 -21.13
N ALA A 155 2.96 -5.28 -20.31
CA ALA A 155 1.70 -6.00 -20.27
C ALA A 155 0.53 -5.02 -20.10
N GLY A 156 -0.50 -5.18 -20.94
CA GLY A 156 -1.74 -4.42 -20.83
C GLY A 156 -2.46 -4.69 -19.50
N LEU A 157 -3.33 -3.78 -19.09
CA LEU A 157 -4.01 -3.86 -17.79
C LEU A 157 -4.77 -5.18 -17.58
N ASN A 158 -5.39 -5.72 -18.64
CA ASN A 158 -6.10 -7.01 -18.59
C ASN A 158 -5.14 -8.19 -18.39
N VAL A 159 -3.99 -8.19 -19.05
CA VAL A 159 -2.96 -9.23 -18.86
C VAL A 159 -2.45 -9.21 -17.42
N ILE A 160 -2.26 -8.02 -16.84
CA ILE A 160 -1.88 -7.87 -15.43
C ILE A 160 -3.00 -8.37 -14.52
N LYS A 161 -4.26 -8.03 -14.82
CA LYS A 161 -5.42 -8.47 -14.05
C LYS A 161 -5.55 -9.99 -14.03
N ASP A 162 -5.44 -10.64 -15.18
CA ASP A 162 -5.50 -12.10 -15.32
C ASP A 162 -4.36 -12.78 -14.56
N ALA A 163 -3.15 -12.20 -14.61
CA ALA A 163 -2.02 -12.71 -13.83
C ALA A 163 -2.27 -12.60 -12.32
N LEU A 164 -2.79 -11.46 -11.85
CA LEU A 164 -3.09 -11.25 -10.43
C LEU A 164 -4.25 -12.11 -9.93
N ALA A 165 -5.21 -12.45 -10.80
CA ALA A 165 -6.33 -13.35 -10.46
C ALA A 165 -5.87 -14.76 -10.09
N LYS A 166 -4.65 -15.16 -10.48
CA LYS A 166 -4.05 -16.43 -10.06
C LYS A 166 -3.54 -16.41 -8.61
N TYR A 167 -3.40 -15.24 -8.00
CA TYR A 167 -2.99 -15.15 -6.60
C TYR A 167 -4.14 -15.60 -5.68
N PRO A 168 -3.88 -16.41 -4.64
CA PRO A 168 -4.93 -16.91 -3.76
C PRO A 168 -5.75 -15.80 -3.09
N VAL A 169 -7.05 -16.03 -3.00
CA VAL A 169 -7.96 -15.19 -2.22
C VAL A 169 -7.79 -15.51 -0.74
N ILE A 170 -7.00 -14.69 -0.05
CA ILE A 170 -6.72 -14.89 1.39
C ILE A 170 -7.66 -14.09 2.31
N THR A 171 -8.57 -13.30 1.73
CA THR A 171 -9.50 -12.41 2.45
C THR A 171 -10.96 -12.84 2.35
N SER A 172 -11.25 -14.04 1.84
CA SER A 172 -12.62 -14.56 1.70
C SER A 172 -13.41 -14.61 3.01
N HIS A 173 -12.72 -14.73 4.14
CA HIS A 173 -13.30 -14.74 5.48
C HIS A 173 -13.67 -13.34 6.02
N LEU A 174 -13.33 -12.27 5.28
CA LEU A 174 -13.65 -10.90 5.66
C LEU A 174 -14.92 -10.44 4.94
N GLU A 175 -15.90 -9.97 5.72
CA GLU A 175 -17.09 -9.34 5.19
C GLU A 175 -16.88 -7.84 4.92
N PRO A 176 -17.44 -7.29 3.84
CA PRO A 176 -17.43 -5.85 3.60
C PRO A 176 -18.13 -5.11 4.74
N ARG A 177 -17.60 -3.94 5.11
CA ARG A 177 -18.20 -3.04 6.11
C ARG A 177 -18.28 -1.63 5.54
N SER A 178 -19.20 -0.85 6.09
CA SER A 178 -19.25 0.59 5.82
C SER A 178 -17.92 1.24 6.22
N ILE A 179 -17.51 2.23 5.44
CA ILE A 179 -16.24 2.93 5.68
C ILE A 179 -16.39 3.87 6.88
N GLU A 180 -15.52 3.69 7.86
CA GLU A 180 -15.38 4.57 9.01
C GLU A 180 -13.99 5.22 8.97
N LEU A 181 -13.94 6.52 8.69
CA LEU A 181 -12.70 7.28 8.71
C LEU A 181 -12.27 7.57 10.16
N LEU A 182 -10.96 7.78 10.35
CA LEU A 182 -10.47 8.29 11.63
C LEU A 182 -11.15 9.64 11.95
N PRO A 183 -11.57 9.91 13.20
CA PRO A 183 -12.34 11.11 13.53
C PRO A 183 -11.72 12.43 13.04
N TRP A 184 -10.40 12.58 13.21
CA TRP A 184 -9.68 13.78 12.77
C TRP A 184 -9.55 13.85 11.23
N VAL A 185 -9.58 12.72 10.52
CA VAL A 185 -9.62 12.70 9.05
C VAL A 185 -11.03 13.10 8.58
N ALA A 186 -12.08 12.57 9.19
CA ALA A 186 -13.45 12.99 8.86
C ALA A 186 -13.68 14.49 9.10
N ALA A 187 -13.01 15.06 10.11
CA ALA A 187 -13.07 16.49 10.43
C ALA A 187 -12.08 17.38 9.63
N ASN A 188 -11.28 16.81 8.72
CA ASN A 188 -10.21 17.50 7.97
C ASN A 188 -9.16 18.22 8.85
N GLU A 189 -8.89 17.67 10.02
CA GLU A 189 -7.95 18.21 10.99
C GLU A 189 -6.49 17.78 10.68
N THR A 190 -5.54 18.33 11.43
CA THR A 190 -4.15 17.86 11.42
C THR A 190 -4.02 16.53 12.16
N ALA A 191 -3.08 15.69 11.74
CA ALA A 191 -2.89 14.41 12.41
C ALA A 191 -2.54 14.63 13.90
N PRO A 192 -3.12 13.88 14.86
CA PRO A 192 -2.91 14.12 16.30
C PRO A 192 -1.45 13.99 16.76
N TRP A 193 -0.64 13.27 15.99
CA TRP A 193 0.78 13.07 16.25
C TRP A 193 1.65 14.19 15.68
N GLU A 194 1.09 15.03 14.81
CA GLU A 194 1.75 16.19 14.22
C GLU A 194 2.04 17.25 15.30
N GLY A 195 3.18 17.93 15.20
CA GLY A 195 3.61 18.89 16.24
C GLY A 195 4.12 18.29 17.55
N GLN A 196 3.83 17.02 17.87
CA GLN A 196 4.36 16.37 19.07
C GLN A 196 5.87 16.13 18.95
N SER A 197 6.63 16.63 19.92
CA SER A 197 8.05 16.33 20.06
C SER A 197 8.28 14.83 20.27
N LYS A 198 9.48 14.33 19.90
CA LYS A 198 9.88 12.94 20.17
C LYS A 198 9.67 12.56 21.65
N ARG A 199 9.87 13.52 22.57
CA ARG A 199 9.71 13.34 24.01
C ARG A 199 8.23 13.17 24.42
N GLU A 200 7.32 13.93 23.81
CA GLU A 200 5.88 13.81 24.05
C GLU A 200 5.31 12.50 23.49
N ARG A 201 5.73 12.11 22.28
CA ARG A 201 5.35 10.82 21.69
C ARG A 201 5.80 9.64 22.55
N LEU A 202 7.03 9.67 23.06
CA LEU A 202 7.55 8.63 23.96
C LEU A 202 6.81 8.63 25.31
N ARG A 203 6.42 9.79 25.84
CA ARG A 203 5.61 9.89 27.06
C ARG A 203 4.20 9.33 26.86
N HIS A 204 3.55 9.66 25.75
CA HIS A 204 2.23 9.14 25.40
C HIS A 204 2.27 7.62 25.18
N ALA A 205 3.25 7.11 24.44
CA ALA A 205 3.45 5.68 24.24
C ALA A 205 3.73 4.93 25.54
N ARG A 206 4.49 5.53 26.48
CA ARG A 206 4.70 4.97 27.82
C ARG A 206 3.40 4.90 28.63
N ARG A 207 2.56 5.95 28.57
CA ARG A 207 1.24 5.97 29.24
C ARG A 207 0.31 4.87 28.72
N LEU A 208 0.25 4.69 27.41
CA LEU A 208 -0.58 3.62 26.81
C LEU A 208 -0.09 2.23 27.24
N ARG A 209 1.22 1.99 27.27
CA ARG A 209 1.79 0.71 27.73
C ARG A 209 1.59 0.44 29.21
N SER A 210 1.58 1.48 30.06
CA SER A 210 1.26 1.33 31.48
C SER A 210 -0.23 1.09 31.72
N ALA A 211 -1.11 1.62 30.86
CA ALA A 211 -2.55 1.40 30.96
C ALA A 211 -3.00 -0.01 30.50
N THR A 212 -2.18 -0.70 29.70
CA THR A 212 -2.46 -2.06 29.20
C THR A 212 -1.80 -3.18 30.00
N LYS A 213 -1.13 -2.88 31.13
CA LYS A 213 -0.67 -3.93 32.04
C LYS A 213 -1.83 -4.34 32.95
N PRO A 214 -2.29 -5.61 32.94
CA PRO A 214 -3.21 -6.08 33.96
C PRO A 214 -2.51 -6.04 35.33
N CYS A 215 -3.25 -5.67 36.37
CA CYS A 215 -2.82 -5.83 37.76
C CYS A 215 -2.51 -7.28 38.10
#